data_AF-A0A498SFD8-F1
#
_entry.id   AF-A0A498SFD8-F1
#
_cell.length_a   1.000
_cell.length_b   1.000
_cell.length_c   1.000
_cell.angle_alpha   90.00
_cell.angle_beta   90.00
_cell.angle_gamma   90.00
#
_symmetry.space_group_name_H-M   'P 1'
#
loop_
_entity.id
_entity.type
_entity.pdbx_description
1 polymer ?
#
loop_
_entity_poly.entity_id
_entity_poly.type
_entity_poly.pdbx_seq_one_letter_code
_entity_poly.pdbx_strand_id
1 'polypeptide(L)'
;ILSEPEEIVAMNGQKLAMRLQVAYISFSAHTDYTQTSDFIRALRPPHLVLVHGEMNEMNRLKAAIIRQYEDESDFHIEVYNPRNTESVELHFRGEKTAKVVGKMAMTAPGDGRILSGVLIRRNFNYHLMHADDLSAYTDLSNSILTQRESVFYSGTITLLLHNLQQVAGDVSCDEIDSKDASDPTHIIKLFDVSTFYYMKLSNEAIIEWTSNPVSDMFADAALAAILHAQINPVPDKNLAKWNVKPNETDCLMKTLAELCGDQATIRKTENLIELEVDGKEAKIDMDTMHISCTDQLLHHLITSVCQKMMNSLLPVCTLTVAK
;
A
#
# COMPACT_ATOMS: atom_id res chain seq x y z
N ILE A 1 -39.78 44.36 -43.27
CA ILE A 1 -40.91 45.30 -43.14
C ILE A 1 -40.64 46.39 -42.10
N LEU A 2 -40.04 46.05 -40.95
CA LEU A 2 -39.60 47.04 -39.94
C LEU A 2 -38.47 47.98 -40.40
N SER A 3 -37.75 47.60 -41.46
CA SER A 3 -36.77 48.44 -42.14
C SER A 3 -37.40 49.42 -43.14
N GLU A 4 -38.72 49.59 -43.10
CA GLU A 4 -39.52 50.46 -43.99
C GLU A 4 -39.14 50.35 -45.49
N PRO A 5 -39.15 49.14 -46.09
CA PRO A 5 -38.79 48.98 -47.49
C PRO A 5 -39.88 49.58 -48.40
N GLU A 6 -39.49 50.23 -49.51
CA GLU A 6 -40.44 50.79 -50.49
C GLU A 6 -41.27 49.71 -51.20
N GLU A 7 -40.69 48.51 -51.38
CA GLU A 7 -41.35 47.36 -52.01
C GLU A 7 -41.16 46.09 -51.17
N ILE A 8 -42.20 45.25 -51.12
CA ILE A 8 -42.16 43.90 -50.55
C ILE A 8 -42.50 42.86 -51.61
N VAL A 9 -41.90 41.68 -51.50
CA VAL A 9 -42.18 40.55 -52.41
C VAL A 9 -43.26 39.67 -51.79
N ALA A 10 -44.38 39.50 -52.49
CA ALA A 10 -45.44 38.59 -52.08
C ALA A 10 -45.03 37.11 -52.31
N MET A 11 -45.74 36.16 -51.68
CA MET A 11 -45.43 34.72 -51.81
C MET A 11 -45.49 34.21 -53.26
N ASN A 12 -46.25 34.89 -54.12
CA ASN A 12 -46.33 34.59 -55.56
C ASN A 12 -45.18 35.21 -56.38
N GLY A 13 -44.20 35.86 -55.74
CA GLY A 13 -43.06 36.51 -56.38
C GLY A 13 -43.31 37.92 -56.93
N GLN A 14 -44.54 38.45 -56.83
CA GLN A 14 -44.87 39.80 -57.27
C GLN A 14 -44.31 40.86 -56.31
N LYS A 15 -43.73 41.93 -56.84
CA LYS A 15 -43.32 43.10 -56.07
C LYS A 15 -44.52 44.01 -55.83
N LEU A 16 -44.76 44.39 -54.57
CA LEU A 16 -45.84 45.25 -54.13
C LEU A 16 -45.27 46.47 -53.41
N ALA A 17 -45.76 47.66 -53.74
CA ALA A 17 -45.36 48.89 -53.06
C ALA A 17 -45.92 48.92 -51.61
N MET A 18 -45.04 49.15 -50.64
CA MET A 18 -45.39 49.20 -49.22
C MET A 18 -45.90 50.58 -48.83
N ARG A 19 -47.23 50.78 -48.84
CA ARG A 19 -47.87 52.08 -48.49
C ARG A 19 -48.56 52.08 -47.12
N LEU A 20 -48.48 50.97 -46.39
CA LEU A 20 -49.06 50.86 -45.06
C LEU A 20 -48.07 51.39 -44.01
N GLN A 21 -48.59 52.12 -43.02
CA GLN A 21 -47.81 52.47 -41.83
C GLN A 21 -47.71 51.25 -40.93
N VAL A 22 -46.48 50.83 -40.63
CA VAL A 22 -46.21 49.70 -39.74
C VAL A 22 -45.59 50.22 -38.45
N ALA A 23 -46.23 49.96 -37.33
CA ALA A 23 -45.69 50.25 -36.00
C ALA A 23 -45.37 48.94 -35.28
N TYR A 24 -44.26 48.91 -34.55
CA TYR A 24 -43.90 47.80 -33.66
C TYR A 24 -44.25 48.17 -32.22
N ILE A 25 -45.16 47.43 -31.61
CA ILE A 25 -45.53 47.54 -30.20
C ILE A 25 -45.25 46.19 -29.55
N SER A 26 -44.31 46.16 -28.60
CA SER A 26 -43.95 44.93 -27.90
C SER A 26 -44.95 44.62 -26.79
N PHE A 27 -45.60 43.45 -26.88
CA PHE A 27 -46.35 42.82 -25.79
C PHE A 27 -45.62 41.59 -25.25
N SER A 28 -44.34 41.44 -25.58
CA SER A 28 -43.56 40.29 -25.16
C SER A 28 -43.39 40.32 -23.64
N ALA A 29 -43.78 39.24 -22.97
CA ALA A 29 -43.62 39.06 -21.53
C ALA A 29 -42.18 38.65 -21.17
N HIS A 30 -41.19 39.38 -21.68
CA HIS A 30 -39.79 39.24 -21.28
C HIS A 30 -39.46 40.24 -20.19
N THR A 31 -38.50 39.87 -19.34
CA THR A 31 -38.00 40.78 -18.32
C THR A 31 -37.21 41.90 -18.96
N ASP A 32 -37.40 43.12 -18.46
CA ASP A 32 -36.58 44.25 -18.84
C ASP A 32 -35.23 44.25 -18.08
N TYR A 33 -34.38 45.23 -18.40
CA TYR A 33 -33.09 45.39 -17.75
C TYR A 33 -33.23 45.58 -16.24
N THR A 34 -34.18 46.39 -15.80
CA THR A 34 -34.42 46.70 -14.39
C THR A 34 -34.78 45.46 -13.59
N GLN A 35 -35.73 44.67 -14.07
CA GLN A 35 -36.14 43.42 -13.44
C GLN A 35 -35.00 42.39 -13.40
N THR A 36 -34.24 42.28 -14.48
CA THR A 36 -33.11 41.35 -14.56
C THR A 36 -31.98 41.77 -13.62
N SER A 37 -31.66 43.07 -13.57
CA SER A 37 -30.64 43.63 -12.65
C SER A 37 -31.04 43.43 -11.19
N ASP A 38 -32.31 43.68 -10.84
CA ASP A 38 -32.82 43.47 -9.49
C ASP A 38 -32.78 41.99 -9.08
N PHE A 39 -33.08 41.07 -10.01
CA PHE A 39 -32.96 39.63 -9.78
C PHE A 39 -31.51 39.19 -9.51
N ILE A 40 -30.56 39.69 -10.30
CA ILE A 40 -29.12 39.41 -10.09
C ILE A 40 -28.67 39.99 -8.75
N ARG A 41 -29.12 41.20 -8.39
CA ARG A 41 -28.79 41.84 -7.12
C ARG A 41 -29.31 41.04 -5.92
N ALA A 42 -30.50 40.44 -6.05
CA ALA A 42 -31.10 39.63 -4.99
C ALA A 42 -30.35 38.31 -4.76
N LEU A 43 -29.89 37.65 -5.84
CA LEU A 43 -29.21 36.35 -5.75
C LEU A 43 -27.71 36.45 -5.49
N ARG A 44 -27.07 37.56 -5.89
CA ARG A 44 -25.61 37.76 -5.84
C ARG A 44 -24.81 36.51 -6.32
N PRO A 45 -25.05 36.01 -7.54
CA PRO A 45 -24.34 34.83 -8.03
C PRO A 45 -22.88 35.16 -8.38
N PRO A 46 -21.89 34.30 -8.05
CA PRO A 46 -20.49 34.52 -8.42
C PRO A 46 -20.22 34.35 -9.92
N HIS A 47 -20.96 33.46 -10.59
CA HIS A 47 -20.87 33.25 -12.03
C HIS A 47 -22.25 33.43 -12.67
N LEU A 48 -22.33 34.24 -13.72
CA LEU A 48 -23.55 34.52 -14.49
C LEU A 48 -23.34 34.13 -15.96
N VAL A 49 -24.18 33.25 -16.50
CA VAL A 49 -24.09 32.82 -17.90
C VAL A 49 -25.31 33.33 -18.67
N LEU A 50 -25.08 34.22 -19.63
CA LEU A 50 -26.11 34.80 -20.49
C LEU A 50 -26.36 33.89 -21.70
N VAL A 51 -27.63 33.55 -21.91
CA VAL A 51 -28.12 32.72 -23.02
C VAL A 51 -29.45 33.28 -23.54
N HIS A 52 -29.96 32.75 -24.66
CA HIS A 52 -31.27 33.13 -25.22
C HIS A 52 -31.46 34.63 -25.46
N GLY A 53 -30.42 35.33 -25.92
CA GLY A 53 -30.51 36.72 -26.36
C GLY A 53 -29.86 36.92 -27.73
N GLU A 54 -30.21 38.03 -28.37
CA GLU A 54 -29.47 38.50 -29.53
C GLU A 54 -28.05 38.92 -29.10
N MET A 55 -27.04 38.64 -29.92
CA MET A 55 -25.63 38.77 -29.54
C MET A 55 -25.25 40.18 -29.08
N ASN A 56 -25.72 41.22 -29.77
CA ASN A 56 -25.40 42.60 -29.44
C ASN A 56 -26.09 43.02 -28.13
N GLU A 57 -27.38 42.69 -27.96
CA GLU A 57 -28.11 42.96 -26.73
C GLU A 57 -27.54 42.18 -25.54
N MET A 58 -27.09 40.94 -25.73
CA MET A 58 -26.36 40.19 -24.69
C MET A 58 -25.02 40.85 -24.32
N ASN A 59 -24.25 41.35 -25.29
CA ASN A 59 -23.01 42.08 -25.02
C ASN A 59 -23.27 43.39 -24.27
N ARG A 60 -24.35 44.11 -24.61
CA ARG A 60 -24.76 45.33 -23.91
C ARG A 60 -25.16 45.02 -22.47
N LEU A 61 -25.95 43.97 -22.25
CA LEU A 61 -26.35 43.52 -20.91
C LEU A 61 -25.12 43.10 -20.08
N LYS A 62 -24.20 42.32 -20.67
CA LYS A 62 -22.94 41.92 -20.03
C LYS A 62 -22.13 43.13 -19.58
N ALA A 63 -21.93 44.11 -20.45
CA ALA A 63 -21.17 45.31 -20.12
C ALA A 63 -21.86 46.16 -19.01
N ALA A 64 -23.19 46.24 -19.05
CA ALA A 64 -23.96 46.96 -18.03
C ALA A 64 -23.85 46.29 -16.65
N ILE A 65 -23.91 44.96 -16.58
CA ILE A 65 -23.76 44.20 -15.32
C ILE A 65 -22.33 44.34 -14.78
N ILE A 66 -21.31 44.15 -15.62
CA ILE A 66 -19.91 44.29 -15.19
C ILE A 66 -19.67 45.68 -14.59
N ARG A 67 -20.12 46.75 -15.28
CA ARG A 67 -19.98 48.12 -14.80
C ARG A 67 -20.74 48.37 -13.49
N GLN A 68 -21.90 47.74 -13.30
CA GLN A 68 -22.70 47.91 -12.09
C GLN A 68 -22.00 47.34 -10.85
N TYR A 69 -21.19 46.29 -10.99
CA TYR A 69 -20.51 45.62 -9.89
C TYR A 69 -18.98 45.88 -9.85
N GLU A 70 -18.46 46.73 -10.72
CA GLU A 70 -17.02 47.08 -10.78
C GLU A 70 -16.54 47.82 -9.52
N ASP A 71 -17.42 48.64 -8.92
CA ASP A 71 -17.12 49.44 -7.73
C ASP A 71 -17.30 48.67 -6.40
N GLU A 72 -17.88 47.46 -6.42
CA GLU A 72 -18.10 46.65 -5.21
C GLU A 72 -16.87 45.76 -4.92
N SER A 73 -16.04 46.17 -3.95
CA SER A 73 -14.86 45.39 -3.53
C SER A 73 -15.18 44.01 -2.96
N ASP A 74 -16.35 43.87 -2.33
CA ASP A 74 -16.70 42.71 -1.53
C ASP A 74 -17.37 41.60 -2.36
N PHE A 75 -17.71 41.87 -3.62
CA PHE A 75 -18.46 40.95 -4.46
C PHE A 75 -18.01 41.00 -5.92
N HIS A 76 -17.47 39.87 -6.36
CA HIS A 76 -17.04 39.68 -7.73
C HIS A 76 -18.04 38.79 -8.47
N ILE A 77 -18.54 39.28 -9.61
CA ILE A 77 -19.39 38.53 -10.52
C ILE A 77 -18.69 38.36 -11.87
N GLU A 78 -18.54 37.11 -12.30
CA GLU A 78 -18.01 36.77 -13.62
C GLU A 78 -19.14 36.53 -14.61
N VAL A 79 -19.21 37.35 -15.66
CA VAL A 79 -20.29 37.28 -16.66
C VAL A 79 -19.81 36.63 -17.97
N TYR A 80 -20.43 35.51 -18.31
CA TYR A 80 -20.18 34.71 -19.51
C TYR A 80 -21.31 34.90 -20.53
N ASN A 81 -20.98 34.90 -21.81
CA ASN A 81 -21.96 34.92 -22.92
C ASN A 81 -21.50 34.00 -24.06
N PRO A 82 -21.40 32.68 -23.78
CA PRO A 82 -20.83 31.71 -24.70
C PRO A 82 -21.68 31.58 -25.97
N ARG A 83 -21.02 31.39 -27.10
CA ARG A 83 -21.69 31.02 -28.36
C ARG A 83 -22.16 29.58 -28.32
N ASN A 84 -23.06 29.21 -29.24
CA ASN A 84 -23.36 27.79 -29.46
C ASN A 84 -22.04 27.03 -29.68
N THR A 85 -21.89 25.87 -29.01
CA THR A 85 -20.68 25.03 -29.00
C THR A 85 -19.47 25.57 -28.22
N GLU A 86 -19.60 26.70 -27.52
CA GLU A 86 -18.57 27.22 -26.61
C GLU A 86 -18.84 26.70 -25.17
N SER A 87 -17.83 26.06 -24.57
CA SER A 87 -17.90 25.55 -23.20
C SER A 87 -17.47 26.60 -22.18
N VAL A 88 -18.15 26.62 -21.02
CA VAL A 88 -17.76 27.44 -19.86
C VAL A 88 -17.26 26.51 -18.76
N GLU A 89 -16.00 26.65 -18.36
CA GLU A 89 -15.38 25.84 -17.32
C GLU A 89 -15.38 26.59 -15.97
N LEU A 90 -16.05 26.02 -14.97
CA LEU A 90 -16.14 26.58 -13.62
C LEU A 90 -15.50 25.62 -12.61
N HIS A 91 -14.58 26.15 -11.80
CA HIS A 91 -13.81 25.36 -10.84
C HIS A 91 -14.40 25.49 -9.44
N PHE A 92 -15.07 24.44 -8.98
CA PHE A 92 -15.63 24.39 -7.62
C PHE A 92 -14.71 23.57 -6.70
N ARG A 93 -14.06 24.23 -5.75
CA ARG A 93 -13.29 23.56 -4.70
C ARG A 93 -14.25 23.11 -3.59
N GLY A 94 -14.79 21.89 -3.74
CA GLY A 94 -15.54 21.24 -2.66
C GLY A 94 -14.61 20.64 -1.62
N GLU A 95 -14.78 21.03 -0.35
CA GLU A 95 -14.18 20.28 0.75
C GLU A 95 -14.79 18.88 0.81
N LYS A 96 -13.94 17.84 0.76
CA LYS A 96 -14.40 16.46 0.89
C LYS A 96 -14.45 16.10 2.36
N THR A 97 -15.65 16.12 2.93
CA THR A 97 -15.88 15.68 4.30
C THR A 97 -16.16 14.18 4.33
N ALA A 98 -15.45 13.44 5.18
CA ALA A 98 -15.73 12.03 5.45
C ALA A 98 -16.30 11.85 6.86
N LYS A 99 -17.31 10.99 7.00
CA LYS A 99 -17.92 10.65 8.29
C LYS A 99 -17.33 9.35 8.83
N VAL A 100 -16.80 9.39 10.05
CA VAL A 100 -16.34 8.18 10.73
C VAL A 100 -17.57 7.45 11.30
N VAL A 101 -17.69 6.15 11.01
CA VAL A 101 -18.82 5.32 11.45
C VAL A 101 -18.35 3.99 12.04
N GLY A 102 -19.24 3.27 12.72
CA GLY A 102 -18.96 1.96 13.32
C GLY A 102 -18.07 2.04 14.58
N LYS A 103 -17.27 1.01 14.80
CA LYS A 103 -16.38 0.86 15.96
C LYS A 103 -15.39 2.02 16.08
N MET A 104 -14.92 2.57 14.96
CA MET A 104 -13.98 3.71 14.98
C MET A 104 -14.61 4.99 15.54
N ALA A 105 -15.93 5.14 15.44
CA ALA A 105 -16.65 6.27 16.01
C ALA A 105 -16.87 6.16 17.52
N MET A 106 -16.59 5.00 18.13
CA MET A 106 -16.77 4.80 19.58
C MET A 106 -15.71 5.52 20.41
N THR A 107 -14.50 5.72 19.87
CA THR A 107 -13.46 6.50 20.53
C THR A 107 -13.41 7.91 19.97
N ALA A 108 -13.52 8.91 20.84
CA ALA A 108 -13.29 10.29 20.44
C ALA A 108 -11.87 10.46 19.86
N PRO A 109 -11.71 11.12 18.70
CA PRO A 109 -10.39 11.39 18.16
C PRO A 109 -9.66 12.43 19.04
N GLY A 110 -8.39 12.16 19.33
CA GLY A 110 -7.47 13.14 19.90
C GLY A 110 -6.73 13.89 18.79
N ASP A 111 -6.25 15.09 19.10
CA ASP A 111 -5.46 15.88 18.15
C ASP A 111 -4.20 15.11 17.73
N GLY A 112 -3.86 15.17 16.43
CA GLY A 112 -2.73 14.44 15.84
C GLY A 112 -2.88 12.91 15.75
N ARG A 113 -4.00 12.32 16.20
CA ARG A 113 -4.21 10.87 16.12
C ARG A 113 -4.45 10.43 14.67
N ILE A 114 -3.59 9.55 14.17
CA ILE A 114 -3.76 8.93 12.85
C ILE A 114 -4.95 7.96 12.90
N LEU A 115 -5.91 8.17 12.01
CA LEU A 115 -7.02 7.24 11.77
C LEU A 115 -6.67 6.34 10.59
N SER A 116 -6.77 5.04 10.78
CA SER A 116 -6.59 4.03 9.73
C SER A 116 -7.87 3.21 9.60
N GLY A 117 -8.31 2.95 8.37
CA GLY A 117 -9.55 2.26 8.09
C GLY A 117 -9.88 2.23 6.62
N VAL A 118 -11.06 1.71 6.29
CA VAL A 118 -11.57 1.60 4.93
C VAL A 118 -12.43 2.82 4.62
N LEU A 119 -12.07 3.55 3.56
CA LEU A 119 -12.83 4.70 3.07
C LEU A 119 -13.77 4.28 1.94
N ILE A 120 -15.06 4.52 2.13
CA ILE A 120 -16.11 4.15 1.18
C ILE A 120 -16.74 5.42 0.62
N ARG A 121 -16.73 5.54 -0.70
CA ARG A 121 -17.41 6.61 -1.41
C ARG A 121 -18.73 6.10 -1.99
N ARG A 122 -19.84 6.66 -1.49
CA ARG A 122 -21.17 6.51 -2.09
C ARG A 122 -21.60 7.86 -2.66
N ASN A 123 -21.49 8.01 -3.98
CA ASN A 123 -21.69 9.28 -4.69
C ASN A 123 -20.74 10.37 -4.17
N PHE A 124 -21.29 11.42 -3.55
CA PHE A 124 -20.54 12.52 -2.94
C PHE A 124 -20.29 12.35 -1.44
N ASN A 125 -20.83 11.29 -0.82
CA ASN A 125 -20.65 11.03 0.60
C ASN A 125 -19.51 10.04 0.85
N TYR A 126 -18.63 10.41 1.77
CA TYR A 126 -17.49 9.60 2.18
C TYR A 126 -17.73 9.07 3.60
N HIS A 127 -17.54 7.77 3.79
CA HIS A 127 -17.64 7.12 5.09
C HIS A 127 -16.34 6.39 5.39
N LEU A 128 -15.74 6.63 6.55
CA LEU A 128 -14.53 5.98 7.03
C LEU A 128 -14.91 5.00 8.14
N MET A 129 -14.60 3.71 7.98
CA MET A 129 -14.99 2.66 8.93
C MET A 129 -13.87 1.64 9.15
N HIS A 130 -14.00 0.82 10.19
CA HIS A 130 -13.12 -0.34 10.38
C HIS A 130 -13.47 -1.43 9.36
N ALA A 131 -12.50 -2.27 8.98
CA ALA A 131 -12.72 -3.34 7.99
C ALA A 131 -13.87 -4.27 8.40
N ASP A 132 -13.96 -4.66 9.68
CA ASP A 132 -15.03 -5.52 10.21
C ASP A 132 -16.45 -4.96 10.03
N ASP A 133 -16.60 -3.64 9.99
CA ASP A 133 -17.91 -2.99 9.92
C ASP A 133 -18.41 -2.87 8.46
N LEU A 134 -17.59 -3.29 7.49
CA LEU A 134 -17.90 -3.15 6.06
C LEU A 134 -19.26 -3.75 5.69
N SER A 135 -19.55 -4.96 6.16
CA SER A 135 -20.81 -5.67 5.88
C SER A 135 -22.02 -5.11 6.63
N ALA A 136 -21.81 -4.34 7.70
CA ALA A 136 -22.89 -3.73 8.46
C ALA A 136 -23.40 -2.44 7.81
N TYR A 137 -22.53 -1.72 7.09
CA TYR A 137 -22.86 -0.42 6.47
C TYR A 137 -22.91 -0.47 4.94
N THR A 138 -22.40 -1.54 4.33
CA THR A 138 -22.40 -1.74 2.89
C THR A 138 -22.80 -3.15 2.49
N ASP A 139 -23.19 -3.30 1.23
CA ASP A 139 -23.48 -4.60 0.62
C ASP A 139 -22.20 -5.39 0.30
N LEU A 140 -21.03 -4.84 0.64
CA LEU A 140 -19.74 -5.50 0.51
C LEU A 140 -19.53 -6.39 1.73
N SER A 141 -19.18 -7.64 1.48
CA SER A 141 -18.72 -8.56 2.52
C SER A 141 -17.20 -8.62 2.50
N ASN A 142 -16.61 -8.84 3.68
CA ASN A 142 -15.21 -9.23 3.75
C ASN A 142 -15.11 -10.70 3.37
N SER A 143 -14.28 -10.99 2.37
CA SER A 143 -13.93 -12.35 1.99
C SER A 143 -12.50 -12.62 2.41
N ILE A 144 -12.30 -13.66 3.22
CA ILE A 144 -10.99 -14.19 3.55
C ILE A 144 -10.80 -15.44 2.70
N LEU A 145 -9.79 -15.45 1.83
CA LEU A 145 -9.45 -16.61 1.03
C LEU A 145 -8.44 -17.45 1.80
N THR A 146 -8.82 -18.63 2.22
CA THR A 146 -7.89 -19.62 2.80
C THR A 146 -7.54 -20.64 1.73
N GLN A 147 -6.25 -20.91 1.58
CA GLN A 147 -5.73 -21.93 0.67
C GLN A 147 -5.15 -23.07 1.47
N ARG A 148 -5.33 -24.28 0.94
CA ARG A 148 -4.82 -25.52 1.51
C ARG A 148 -4.22 -26.36 0.40
N GLU A 149 -2.97 -26.75 0.59
CA GLU A 149 -2.25 -27.61 -0.33
C GLU A 149 -1.77 -28.86 0.41
N SER A 150 -1.93 -30.03 -0.22
CA SER A 150 -1.43 -31.30 0.31
C SER A 150 -0.38 -31.85 -0.64
N VAL A 151 0.78 -32.18 -0.08
CA VAL A 151 1.92 -32.67 -0.83
C VAL A 151 2.45 -33.94 -0.17
N PHE A 152 2.77 -34.93 -1.00
CA PHE A 152 3.38 -36.16 -0.52
C PHE A 152 4.82 -35.91 -0.03
N TYR A 153 5.13 -36.37 1.18
CA TYR A 153 6.44 -36.28 1.79
C TYR A 153 6.78 -37.57 2.57
N SER A 154 7.79 -38.30 2.10
CA SER A 154 8.23 -39.58 2.69
C SER A 154 9.52 -39.46 3.53
N GLY A 155 10.06 -38.25 3.68
CA GLY A 155 11.27 -38.02 4.47
C GLY A 155 11.01 -37.99 5.98
N THR A 156 12.09 -37.90 6.77
CA THR A 156 11.97 -37.76 8.23
C THR A 156 11.54 -36.35 8.61
N ILE A 157 10.85 -36.21 9.75
CA ILE A 157 10.49 -34.90 10.29
C ILE A 157 11.73 -34.04 10.56
N THR A 158 12.85 -34.64 10.96
CA THR A 158 14.13 -33.95 11.17
C THR A 158 14.63 -33.27 9.88
N LEU A 159 14.55 -33.98 8.76
CA LEU A 159 14.96 -33.47 7.45
C LEU A 159 14.03 -32.35 6.97
N LEU A 160 12.73 -32.54 7.15
CA LEU A 160 11.72 -31.53 6.82
C LEU A 160 11.97 -30.23 7.58
N LEU A 161 12.06 -30.35 8.90
CA LEU A 161 12.33 -29.23 9.80
C LEU A 161 13.62 -28.53 9.39
N HIS A 162 14.74 -29.26 9.20
CA HIS A 162 16.01 -28.68 8.76
C HIS A 162 15.87 -27.82 7.51
N ASN A 163 15.20 -28.31 6.46
CA ASN A 163 15.02 -27.55 5.22
C ASN A 163 14.12 -26.32 5.41
N LEU A 164 13.05 -26.44 6.21
CA LEU A 164 12.17 -25.31 6.52
C LEU A 164 12.91 -24.21 7.30
N GLN A 165 13.82 -24.58 8.20
CA GLN A 165 14.63 -23.63 8.96
C GLN A 165 15.62 -22.85 8.09
N GLN A 166 16.16 -23.47 7.04
CA GLN A 166 17.01 -22.73 6.09
C GLN A 166 16.25 -21.62 5.35
N VAL A 167 14.94 -21.76 5.19
CA VAL A 167 14.09 -20.80 4.49
C VAL A 167 13.46 -19.78 5.44
N ALA A 168 13.01 -20.19 6.62
CA ALA A 168 12.27 -19.35 7.55
C ALA A 168 13.09 -18.80 8.73
N GLY A 169 14.27 -19.36 9.00
CA GLY A 169 15.09 -19.02 10.16
C GLY A 169 14.51 -19.60 11.45
N ASP A 170 13.45 -19.00 11.98
CA ASP A 170 12.79 -19.46 13.21
C ASP A 170 11.58 -20.34 12.86
N VAL A 171 11.61 -21.58 13.36
CA VAL A 171 10.56 -22.57 13.12
C VAL A 171 10.20 -23.21 14.44
N SER A 172 8.91 -23.18 14.78
CA SER A 172 8.39 -23.94 15.92
C SER A 172 7.73 -25.23 15.44
N CYS A 173 7.89 -26.29 16.21
CA CYS A 173 7.29 -27.58 15.94
C CYS A 173 6.73 -28.15 17.25
N ASP A 174 5.43 -28.37 17.28
CA ASP A 174 4.70 -28.95 18.41
C ASP A 174 4.19 -30.34 17.98
N GLU A 175 4.53 -31.38 18.73
CA GLU A 175 4.00 -32.73 18.52
C GLU A 175 2.60 -32.83 19.16
N ILE A 176 1.63 -33.34 18.41
CA ILE A 176 0.27 -33.56 18.91
C ILE A 176 0.14 -35.03 19.31
N ASP A 177 -0.13 -35.26 20.59
CA ASP A 177 -0.50 -36.58 21.10
C ASP A 177 -2.01 -36.82 20.87
N SER A 178 -2.38 -37.12 19.63
CA SER A 178 -3.74 -37.58 19.29
C SER A 178 -3.75 -39.08 19.02
N LYS A 179 -4.79 -39.75 19.49
CA LYS A 179 -5.05 -41.18 19.24
C LYS A 179 -5.83 -41.40 17.94
N ASP A 180 -6.30 -40.32 17.30
CA ASP A 180 -6.99 -40.38 16.01
C ASP A 180 -5.97 -40.34 14.87
N ALA A 181 -6.07 -41.29 13.94
CA ALA A 181 -5.17 -41.37 12.79
C ALA A 181 -5.43 -40.28 11.74
N SER A 182 -6.54 -39.54 11.84
CA SER A 182 -6.89 -38.43 10.96
C SER A 182 -6.37 -37.06 11.43
N ASP A 183 -5.87 -36.99 12.66
CA ASP A 183 -5.30 -35.77 13.21
C ASP A 183 -3.83 -35.58 12.77
N PRO A 184 -3.39 -34.33 12.59
CA PRO A 184 -1.99 -34.06 12.32
C PRO A 184 -1.13 -34.49 13.51
N THR A 185 -0.01 -35.13 13.20
CA THR A 185 0.95 -35.57 14.23
C THR A 185 1.85 -34.44 14.74
N HIS A 186 2.11 -33.45 13.89
CA HIS A 186 2.94 -32.30 14.25
C HIS A 186 2.31 -31.03 13.67
N ILE A 187 2.32 -29.94 14.44
CA ILE A 187 2.06 -28.59 13.95
C ILE A 187 3.39 -27.88 13.82
N ILE A 188 3.66 -27.36 12.64
CA ILE A 188 4.85 -26.56 12.36
C ILE A 188 4.37 -25.13 12.13
N LYS A 189 5.01 -24.13 12.74
CA LYS A 189 4.70 -22.71 12.47
C LYS A 189 5.95 -22.00 11.97
N LEU A 190 5.76 -21.26 10.88
CA LEU A 190 6.80 -20.51 10.17
C LEU A 190 6.31 -19.07 10.00
N PHE A 191 7.23 -18.10 10.02
CA PHE A 191 6.98 -16.70 9.67
C PHE A 191 5.90 -15.95 10.50
N ASP A 192 5.57 -16.41 11.73
CA ASP A 192 4.57 -15.80 12.63
C ASP A 192 3.13 -15.63 12.08
N VAL A 193 2.81 -16.14 10.88
CA VAL A 193 1.52 -15.88 10.20
C VAL A 193 0.90 -17.13 9.55
N SER A 194 1.69 -18.16 9.20
CA SER A 194 1.19 -19.37 8.52
C SER A 194 1.26 -20.62 9.41
N THR A 195 0.14 -21.33 9.52
CA THR A 195 0.03 -22.57 10.31
C THR A 195 0.20 -23.76 9.39
N PHE A 196 1.24 -24.57 9.61
CA PHE A 196 1.52 -25.77 8.81
C PHE A 196 1.12 -27.01 9.60
N TYR A 197 0.51 -27.98 8.93
CA TYR A 197 0.08 -29.24 9.52
C TYR A 197 0.86 -30.39 8.87
N TYR A 198 1.62 -31.15 9.65
CA TYR A 198 2.33 -32.33 9.17
C TYR A 198 1.64 -33.62 9.66
N MET A 199 1.24 -34.47 8.71
CA MET A 199 0.52 -35.72 8.95
C MET A 199 1.42 -36.92 8.62
N LYS A 200 2.11 -37.43 9.64
CA LYS A 200 3.11 -38.52 9.54
C LYS A 200 2.53 -39.88 9.12
N LEU A 201 1.25 -40.14 9.37
CA LEU A 201 0.63 -41.44 9.10
C LEU A 201 0.26 -41.65 7.62
N SER A 202 0.04 -40.57 6.86
CA SER A 202 -0.30 -40.61 5.43
C SER A 202 0.87 -40.22 4.51
N ASN A 203 2.04 -39.86 5.07
CA ASN A 203 3.12 -39.20 4.33
C ASN A 203 2.64 -37.94 3.60
N GLU A 204 1.78 -37.15 4.25
CA GLU A 204 1.25 -35.90 3.70
C GLU A 204 1.72 -34.71 4.53
N ALA A 205 2.32 -33.74 3.85
CA ALA A 205 2.59 -32.41 4.37
C ALA A 205 1.48 -31.47 3.87
N ILE A 206 0.76 -30.85 4.81
CA ILE A 206 -0.37 -29.99 4.50
C ILE A 206 0.01 -28.55 4.87
N ILE A 207 -0.04 -27.68 3.88
CA ILE A 207 0.18 -26.24 4.03
C ILE A 207 -1.18 -25.57 4.03
N GLU A 208 -1.50 -24.80 5.06
CA GLU A 208 -2.73 -24.02 5.13
C GLU A 208 -2.42 -22.56 5.48
N TRP A 209 -2.92 -21.63 4.67
CA TRP A 209 -2.67 -20.21 4.89
C TRP A 209 -3.83 -19.34 4.45
N THR A 210 -3.88 -18.12 4.98
CA THR A 210 -4.77 -17.07 4.48
C THR A 210 -4.09 -16.35 3.34
N SER A 211 -4.63 -16.45 2.12
CA SER A 211 -4.01 -15.93 0.90
C SER A 211 -3.92 -14.42 0.88
N ASN A 212 -2.71 -13.95 0.61
CA ASN A 212 -2.33 -12.57 0.36
C ASN A 212 -0.91 -12.58 -0.27
N PRO A 213 -0.47 -11.51 -0.94
CA PRO A 213 0.80 -11.53 -1.68
C PRO A 213 2.03 -11.93 -0.86
N VAL A 214 2.03 -11.64 0.45
CA VAL A 214 3.15 -11.96 1.35
C VAL A 214 3.08 -13.41 1.82
N SER A 215 1.91 -13.86 2.27
CA SER A 215 1.71 -15.24 2.71
C SER A 215 1.82 -16.25 1.57
N ASP A 216 1.38 -15.88 0.36
CA ASP A 216 1.47 -16.74 -0.82
C ASP A 216 2.94 -16.99 -1.17
N MET A 217 3.78 -15.94 -1.11
CA MET A 217 5.23 -16.07 -1.27
C MET A 217 5.85 -16.97 -0.18
N PHE A 218 5.40 -16.85 1.08
CA PHE A 218 5.88 -17.72 2.16
C PHE A 218 5.42 -19.18 1.99
N ALA A 219 4.20 -19.40 1.51
CA ALA A 219 3.69 -20.73 1.21
C ALA A 219 4.48 -21.38 0.06
N ASP A 220 4.77 -20.64 -1.01
CA ASP A 220 5.61 -21.10 -2.13
C ASP A 220 7.02 -21.47 -1.67
N ALA A 221 7.63 -20.64 -0.81
CA ALA A 221 8.96 -20.90 -0.28
C ALA A 221 8.99 -22.15 0.62
N ALA A 222 7.98 -22.34 1.46
CA ALA A 222 7.84 -23.53 2.28
C ALA A 222 7.58 -24.79 1.43
N LEU A 223 6.71 -24.69 0.42
CA LEU A 223 6.47 -25.76 -0.56
C LEU A 223 7.77 -26.18 -1.26
N ALA A 224 8.55 -25.22 -1.74
CA ALA A 224 9.84 -25.47 -2.35
C ALA A 224 10.81 -26.20 -1.40
N ALA A 225 10.81 -25.85 -0.11
CA ALA A 225 11.62 -26.53 0.90
C ALA A 225 11.17 -27.99 1.14
N ILE A 226 9.85 -28.24 1.17
CA ILE A 226 9.29 -29.60 1.29
C ILE A 226 9.70 -30.45 0.08
N LEU A 227 9.52 -29.91 -1.12
CA LEU A 227 9.90 -30.59 -2.37
C LEU A 227 11.41 -30.84 -2.45
N HIS A 228 12.22 -29.87 -2.01
CA HIS A 228 13.67 -30.03 -1.93
C HIS A 228 14.07 -31.17 -0.98
N ALA A 229 13.47 -31.21 0.21
CA ALA A 229 13.70 -32.28 1.19
C ALA A 229 13.27 -33.66 0.66
N GLN A 230 12.22 -33.72 -0.15
CA GLN A 230 11.74 -34.95 -0.78
C GLN A 230 12.67 -35.45 -1.90
N ILE A 231 13.20 -34.54 -2.73
CA ILE A 231 14.07 -34.88 -3.86
C ILE A 231 15.50 -35.21 -3.38
N ASN A 232 15.97 -34.54 -2.33
CA ASN A 232 17.33 -34.65 -1.81
C ASN A 232 17.36 -35.21 -0.38
N PRO A 233 17.10 -36.51 -0.18
CA PRO A 233 17.09 -37.12 1.15
C PRO A 233 18.51 -37.15 1.74
N VAL A 234 18.68 -36.51 2.89
CA VAL A 234 19.93 -36.55 3.68
C VAL A 234 19.68 -37.39 4.94
N PRO A 235 20.56 -38.36 5.27
CA PRO A 235 20.41 -39.13 6.50
C PRO A 235 20.48 -38.25 7.75
N ASP A 236 19.60 -38.49 8.73
CA ASP A 236 19.51 -37.71 9.98
C ASP A 236 20.85 -37.53 10.71
N LYS A 237 21.76 -38.51 10.63
CA LYS A 237 23.11 -38.44 11.21
C LYS A 237 23.98 -37.31 10.65
N ASN A 238 23.69 -36.84 9.43
CA ASN A 238 24.42 -35.77 8.76
C ASN A 238 23.71 -34.41 8.91
N LEU A 239 22.54 -34.38 9.57
CA LEU A 239 21.81 -33.16 9.83
C LEU A 239 22.27 -32.56 11.16
N ALA A 240 22.32 -31.23 11.20
CA ALA A 240 22.47 -30.51 12.46
C ALA A 240 21.24 -30.78 13.35
N LYS A 241 21.43 -30.81 14.66
CA LYS A 241 20.33 -31.00 15.61
C LYS A 241 19.37 -29.81 15.53
N TRP A 242 18.09 -30.13 15.40
CA TRP A 242 17.00 -29.15 15.43
C TRP A 242 17.06 -28.27 16.68
N ASN A 243 16.88 -26.96 16.50
CA ASN A 243 16.76 -25.98 17.59
C ASN A 243 17.98 -25.86 18.53
N VAL A 244 19.15 -26.33 18.10
CA VAL A 244 20.42 -26.07 18.81
C VAL A 244 21.08 -24.89 18.11
N LYS A 245 20.98 -23.68 18.68
CA LYS A 245 21.78 -22.55 18.21
C LYS A 245 23.25 -22.90 18.39
N PRO A 246 24.06 -22.92 17.32
CA PRO A 246 25.49 -23.15 17.45
C PRO A 246 26.06 -22.05 18.35
N ASN A 247 26.84 -22.44 19.36
CA ASN A 247 27.54 -21.48 20.19
C ASN A 247 28.57 -20.76 19.31
N GLU A 248 28.31 -19.49 19.00
CA GLU A 248 29.12 -18.67 18.10
C GLU A 248 30.60 -18.68 18.51
N THR A 249 30.87 -18.67 19.83
CA THR A 249 32.25 -18.72 20.35
C THR A 249 32.92 -20.05 20.05
N ASP A 250 32.20 -21.16 20.19
CA ASP A 250 32.79 -22.50 20.03
C ASP A 250 33.02 -22.82 18.54
N CYS A 251 32.12 -22.35 17.68
CA CYS A 251 32.30 -22.43 16.22
C CYS A 251 33.51 -21.62 15.78
N LEU A 252 33.64 -20.37 16.23
CA LEU A 252 34.77 -19.51 15.88
C LEU A 252 36.10 -20.11 16.35
N MET A 253 36.15 -20.59 17.60
CA MET A 253 37.36 -21.22 18.16
C MET A 253 37.77 -22.47 17.39
N LYS A 254 36.82 -23.33 17.01
CA LYS A 254 37.12 -24.54 16.22
C LYS A 254 37.63 -24.19 14.82
N THR A 255 36.99 -23.26 14.14
CA THR A 255 37.42 -22.84 12.79
C THR A 255 38.80 -22.17 12.83
N LEU A 256 39.07 -21.35 13.84
CA LEU A 256 40.40 -20.76 14.02
C LEU A 256 41.47 -21.81 14.34
N ALA A 257 41.15 -22.81 15.18
CA ALA A 257 42.06 -23.93 15.45
C ALA A 257 42.37 -24.75 14.17
N GLU A 258 41.36 -25.04 13.35
CA GLU A 258 41.54 -25.79 12.10
C GLU A 258 42.34 -25.00 11.05
N LEU A 259 42.16 -23.68 10.97
CA LEU A 259 42.85 -22.82 9.99
C LEU A 259 44.26 -22.44 10.39
N CYS A 260 44.52 -22.24 11.68
CA CYS A 260 45.83 -21.85 12.20
C CYS A 260 46.71 -23.07 12.57
N GLY A 261 46.13 -24.28 12.62
CA GLY A 261 46.84 -25.52 12.88
C GLY A 261 47.34 -25.69 14.31
N ASP A 262 48.07 -26.78 14.58
CA ASP A 262 48.47 -27.22 15.93
C ASP A 262 49.43 -26.27 16.67
N GLN A 263 49.97 -25.24 15.99
CA GLN A 263 50.88 -24.24 16.58
C GLN A 263 50.12 -23.02 17.15
N ALA A 264 48.81 -22.94 16.94
CA ALA A 264 47.99 -21.86 17.43
C ALA A 264 47.54 -22.10 18.87
N THR A 265 47.75 -21.12 19.75
CA THR A 265 47.11 -21.13 21.08
C THR A 265 45.93 -20.18 21.09
N ILE A 266 44.74 -20.74 21.37
CA ILE A 266 43.48 -20.00 21.44
C ILE A 266 42.98 -20.03 22.88
N ARG A 267 42.76 -18.85 23.46
CA ARG A 267 42.23 -18.69 24.81
C ARG A 267 40.96 -17.84 24.77
N LYS A 268 39.95 -18.25 25.53
CA LYS A 268 38.71 -17.49 25.74
C LYS A 268 38.76 -16.84 27.11
N THR A 269 38.56 -15.52 27.14
CA THR A 269 38.47 -14.72 28.37
C THR A 269 37.19 -13.89 28.31
N GLU A 270 36.16 -14.24 29.08
CA GLU A 270 34.82 -13.61 29.09
C GLU A 270 34.27 -13.28 27.69
N ASN A 271 34.48 -12.06 27.17
CA ASN A 271 34.01 -11.59 25.86
C ASN A 271 35.12 -11.45 24.79
N LEU A 272 36.32 -11.96 25.06
CA LEU A 272 37.49 -11.83 24.19
C LEU A 272 38.07 -13.21 23.83
N ILE A 273 38.37 -13.40 22.54
CA ILE A 273 39.16 -14.54 22.06
C ILE A 273 40.56 -14.04 21.75
N GLU A 274 41.55 -14.58 22.47
CA GLU A 274 42.98 -14.32 22.24
C GLU A 274 43.57 -15.48 21.45
N LEU A 275 44.24 -15.16 20.35
CA LEU A 275 44.87 -16.10 19.43
C LEU A 275 46.35 -15.71 19.30
N GLU A 276 47.25 -16.66 19.58
CA GLU A 276 48.68 -16.51 19.32
C GLU A 276 49.13 -17.57 18.31
N VAL A 277 49.68 -17.11 17.19
CA VAL A 277 50.21 -17.96 16.10
C VAL A 277 51.58 -17.44 15.71
N ASP A 278 52.61 -18.30 15.77
CA ASP A 278 53.99 -17.96 15.40
C ASP A 278 54.52 -16.66 16.08
N GLY A 279 54.17 -16.43 17.35
CA GLY A 279 54.56 -15.25 18.12
C GLY A 279 53.83 -13.94 17.74
N LYS A 280 52.75 -14.04 16.96
CA LYS A 280 51.84 -12.93 16.61
C LYS A 280 50.56 -13.06 17.42
N GLU A 281 50.16 -11.98 18.08
CA GLU A 281 48.98 -11.95 18.94
C GLU A 281 47.80 -11.28 18.20
N ALA A 282 46.62 -11.88 18.32
CA ALA A 282 45.36 -11.33 17.88
C ALA A 282 44.32 -11.44 18.99
N LYS A 283 43.46 -10.43 19.10
CA LYS A 283 42.36 -10.37 20.05
C LYS A 283 41.09 -10.01 19.31
N ILE A 284 40.03 -10.78 19.56
CA ILE A 284 38.72 -10.64 18.93
C ILE A 284 37.71 -10.36 20.04
N ASP A 285 37.09 -9.18 20.01
CA ASP A 285 35.96 -8.83 20.87
C ASP A 285 34.68 -9.43 20.28
N MET A 286 33.96 -10.25 21.05
CA MET A 286 32.75 -10.94 20.59
C MET A 286 31.51 -10.04 20.53
N ASP A 287 31.48 -8.93 21.28
CA ASP A 287 30.33 -8.01 21.28
C ASP A 287 30.42 -7.02 20.12
N THR A 288 31.63 -6.53 19.84
CA THR A 288 31.87 -5.53 18.79
C THR A 288 32.39 -6.12 17.48
N MET A 289 32.79 -7.40 17.49
CA MET A 289 33.53 -8.07 16.41
C MET A 289 34.80 -7.32 16.00
N HIS A 290 35.37 -6.52 16.91
CA HIS A 290 36.59 -5.77 16.68
C HIS A 290 37.81 -6.68 16.82
N ILE A 291 38.70 -6.64 15.82
CA ILE A 291 39.90 -7.47 15.77
C ILE A 291 41.11 -6.56 15.94
N SER A 292 41.86 -6.74 17.02
CA SER A 292 43.18 -6.12 17.20
C SER A 292 44.25 -7.17 16.99
N CYS A 293 45.21 -6.94 16.09
CA CYS A 293 46.25 -7.91 15.78
C CYS A 293 47.59 -7.22 15.54
N THR A 294 48.68 -7.88 15.94
CA THR A 294 50.04 -7.39 15.75
C THR A 294 50.54 -7.50 14.30
N ASP A 295 49.85 -8.28 13.45
CA ASP A 295 50.24 -8.55 12.07
C ASP A 295 49.10 -8.34 11.07
N GLN A 296 49.39 -7.70 9.95
CA GLN A 296 48.38 -7.31 8.97
C GLN A 296 47.80 -8.48 8.19
N LEU A 297 48.57 -9.55 7.93
CA LEU A 297 48.08 -10.73 7.20
C LEU A 297 47.19 -11.58 8.10
N LEU A 298 47.59 -11.77 9.35
CA LEU A 298 46.79 -12.45 10.36
C LEU A 298 45.48 -11.69 10.63
N HIS A 299 45.54 -10.34 10.70
CA HIS A 299 44.35 -9.50 10.80
C HIS A 299 43.38 -9.72 9.63
N HIS A 300 43.86 -9.72 8.38
CA HIS A 300 43.02 -9.94 7.20
C HIS A 300 42.39 -11.35 7.18
N LEU A 301 43.15 -12.38 7.57
CA LEU A 301 42.67 -13.75 7.66
C LEU A 301 41.52 -13.87 8.68
N ILE A 302 41.75 -13.40 9.91
CA ILE A 302 40.76 -13.48 11.00
C ILE A 302 39.51 -12.67 10.63
N THR A 303 39.68 -11.48 10.03
CA THR A 303 38.55 -10.66 9.55
C THR A 303 37.71 -11.41 8.53
N SER A 304 38.35 -12.06 7.55
CA SER A 304 37.65 -12.83 6.52
C SER A 304 36.90 -14.04 7.11
N VAL A 305 37.51 -14.72 8.09
CA VAL A 305 36.90 -15.87 8.78
C VAL A 305 35.70 -15.43 9.61
N CYS A 306 35.85 -14.38 10.42
CA CYS A 306 34.77 -13.84 11.23
C CYS A 306 33.59 -13.39 10.36
N GLN A 307 33.85 -12.68 9.26
CA GLN A 307 32.81 -12.21 8.34
C GLN A 307 32.10 -13.38 7.64
N LYS A 308 32.84 -14.39 7.17
CA LYS A 308 32.25 -15.59 6.55
C LYS A 308 31.43 -16.41 7.55
N MET A 309 31.91 -16.53 8.78
CA MET A 309 31.20 -17.23 9.85
C MET A 309 29.91 -16.52 10.20
N MET A 310 29.95 -15.20 10.38
CA MET A 310 28.78 -14.38 10.70
C MET A 310 27.70 -14.50 9.61
N ASN A 311 28.10 -14.42 8.34
CA ASN A 311 27.20 -14.62 7.21
C ASN A 311 26.63 -16.05 7.10
N SER A 312 27.33 -17.05 7.67
CA SER A 312 26.90 -18.47 7.63
C SER A 312 26.01 -18.84 8.81
N LEU A 313 26.23 -18.23 9.98
CA LEU A 313 25.44 -18.45 11.20
C LEU A 313 24.17 -17.60 11.24
N LEU A 314 24.19 -16.43 10.59
CA LEU A 314 23.05 -15.51 10.45
C LEU A 314 22.83 -15.18 8.96
N PRO A 315 22.31 -16.14 8.16
CA PRO A 315 22.08 -15.93 6.73
C PRO A 315 21.00 -14.86 6.45
N VAL A 316 20.12 -14.61 7.41
CA VAL A 316 19.15 -13.51 7.36
C VAL A 316 19.79 -12.32 8.07
N CYS A 317 20.12 -11.27 7.32
CA CYS A 317 20.46 -9.97 7.89
C CYS A 317 19.39 -9.57 8.90
N THR A 318 19.67 -9.72 10.19
CA THR A 318 19.08 -8.82 11.17
C THR A 318 19.64 -7.46 10.79
N LEU A 319 18.84 -6.65 10.10
CA LEU A 319 19.00 -5.21 10.13
C LEU A 319 18.73 -4.80 11.58
N THR A 320 19.72 -5.02 12.45
CA THR A 320 19.85 -4.22 13.65
C THR A 320 20.06 -2.81 13.14
N VAL A 321 18.96 -2.06 13.14
CA VAL A 321 18.96 -0.62 13.12
C VAL A 321 20.04 -0.19 14.10
N ALA A 322 21.13 0.35 13.55
CA ALA A 322 22.15 1.00 14.34
C ALA A 322 21.45 2.01 15.25
N LYS A 323 21.62 1.85 16.56
CA LYS A 323 21.44 2.95 17.50
C LYS A 323 22.62 3.90 17.35
#